data_AF-A0A8M6Z5Q0-F1
#
_entry.id   AF-A0A8M6Z5Q0-F1
#
_cell.length_a   1.000
_cell.length_b   1.000
_cell.length_c   1.000
_cell.angle_alpha   90.00
_cell.angle_beta   90.00
_cell.angle_gamma   90.00
#
_symmetry.space_group_name_H-M   'P 1'
#
loop_
_entity.id
_entity.type
_entity.pdbx_description
1 polymer ?
#
loop_
_entity_poly.entity_id
_entity_poly.type
_entity_poly.pdbx_seq_one_letter_code
_entity_poly.pdbx_strand_id
1 'polypeptide(L)'
;MNRVNCVGNESSLADCAMESLGPTGCLKDLYAGVICQPRTRLVSGINSCSGRVEVFHNGLWGTVCDDYWGLTNAAVVCRELGCGDVIEAKSNAYFAEGSGQILMDDVNCSRDDNALSKCEFAGWGVHNCVHSEDAGVVCQAKMWLFNNFDSCSGTVAVFHNASWGAVCADDDWDLPDATVVCREIGCWKSVSVFTDYSWSSTPLRTWMNNVSCSGDETALSTCAFQGWGPDNCDPKYAGVICRLPVRLTGGRDACSGLVEVFHDGQWGTVNADGWDLADAAVVCREMGCGDAVQATGGAFGRGIGPIWMTLVDCVGSESSLIQCSLDRWLPNHVNHLNDAGVVCTHSSSFSISSTQDSSVKVLLRIKVKTDARFNPNNPKTLSKITEMQKKLQISGSFSLTWKTQEGGKVFKEVALKKNVEVTCH
;
A
#
# COMPACT_ATOMS: atom_id res chain seq x y z
N MET A 1 -15.28 16.47 -30.58
CA MET A 1 -14.58 17.76 -30.64
C MET A 1 -13.21 17.48 -31.26
N ASN A 2 -12.83 18.14 -32.35
CA ASN A 2 -11.53 17.87 -33.02
C ASN A 2 -10.66 19.14 -33.06
N ARG A 3 -9.34 18.94 -32.93
CA ARG A 3 -8.31 19.98 -32.85
C ARG A 3 -8.70 21.14 -31.92
N VAL A 4 -9.02 20.79 -30.67
CA VAL A 4 -9.29 21.78 -29.62
C VAL A 4 -7.99 22.52 -29.29
N ASN A 5 -8.04 23.85 -29.27
CA ASN A 5 -6.93 24.73 -28.97
C ASN A 5 -7.37 25.76 -27.92
N CYS A 6 -6.96 25.55 -26.68
CA CYS A 6 -7.23 26.44 -25.56
C CYS A 6 -6.02 27.35 -25.30
N VAL A 7 -6.27 28.58 -24.87
CA VAL A 7 -5.26 29.55 -24.43
C VAL A 7 -4.91 29.35 -22.95
N GLY A 8 -5.82 28.78 -22.16
CA GLY A 8 -5.66 28.45 -20.74
C GLY A 8 -6.41 29.37 -19.78
N ASN A 9 -7.24 30.29 -20.28
CA ASN A 9 -8.09 31.17 -19.47
C ASN A 9 -9.59 30.93 -19.68
N GLU A 10 -9.95 29.95 -20.49
CA GLU A 10 -11.31 29.52 -20.78
C GLU A 10 -11.97 28.88 -19.55
N SER A 11 -13.24 29.23 -19.29
CA SER A 11 -14.05 28.66 -18.20
C SER A 11 -14.52 27.23 -18.47
N SER A 12 -14.59 26.84 -19.74
CA SER A 12 -15.00 25.51 -20.17
C SER A 12 -14.25 25.09 -21.43
N LEU A 13 -14.13 23.78 -21.66
CA LEU A 13 -13.50 23.25 -22.88
C LEU A 13 -14.25 23.69 -24.17
N ALA A 14 -15.54 24.01 -24.05
CA ALA A 14 -16.35 24.49 -25.17
C ALA A 14 -16.03 25.94 -25.56
N ASP A 15 -15.39 26.71 -24.66
CA ASP A 15 -14.98 28.09 -24.95
C ASP A 15 -13.67 28.14 -25.75
N CYS A 16 -12.96 27.01 -25.86
CA CYS A 16 -11.72 26.92 -26.63
C CYS A 16 -11.99 26.93 -28.14
N ALA A 17 -11.04 27.48 -28.90
CA ALA A 17 -11.10 27.40 -30.35
C ALA A 17 -11.03 25.93 -30.81
N MET A 18 -11.84 25.55 -31.78
CA MET A 18 -11.87 24.17 -32.28
C MET A 18 -12.17 24.12 -33.77
N GLU A 19 -11.69 23.09 -34.44
CA GLU A 19 -11.90 22.93 -35.88
C GLU A 19 -13.31 22.41 -36.21
N SER A 20 -13.83 21.48 -35.42
CA SER A 20 -15.18 20.94 -35.64
C SER A 20 -15.81 20.32 -34.40
N LEU A 21 -17.14 20.48 -34.32
CA LEU A 21 -18.01 19.89 -33.31
C LEU A 21 -19.08 19.06 -34.04
N GLY A 22 -18.95 17.73 -33.99
CA GLY A 22 -19.79 16.79 -34.73
C GLY A 22 -19.17 15.38 -34.77
N PRO A 23 -19.74 14.45 -35.55
CA PRO A 23 -19.15 13.15 -35.80
C PRO A 23 -17.81 13.34 -36.54
N THR A 24 -16.72 13.27 -35.78
CA THR A 24 -15.37 13.31 -36.32
C THR A 24 -14.88 11.87 -36.47
N GLY A 25 -14.12 11.55 -37.51
CA GLY A 25 -13.47 10.25 -37.69
C GLY A 25 -12.35 9.95 -36.68
N CYS A 26 -12.45 10.45 -35.45
CA CYS A 26 -11.49 10.24 -34.38
C CYS A 26 -11.63 8.80 -33.88
N LEU A 27 -10.55 8.02 -34.02
CA LEU A 27 -10.47 6.65 -33.53
C LEU A 27 -10.45 6.64 -31.99
N LYS A 28 -10.98 5.58 -31.36
CA LYS A 28 -11.05 5.46 -29.89
C LYS A 28 -9.69 5.64 -29.21
N ASP A 29 -8.63 5.16 -29.86
CA ASP A 29 -7.26 5.23 -29.34
C ASP A 29 -6.66 6.64 -29.38
N LEU A 30 -7.39 7.62 -29.95
CA LEU A 30 -7.01 9.02 -30.06
C LEU A 30 -7.88 9.94 -29.20
N TYR A 31 -8.67 9.39 -28.28
CA TYR A 31 -9.48 10.19 -27.37
C TYR A 31 -8.57 10.96 -26.39
N ALA A 32 -8.76 12.27 -26.31
CA ALA A 32 -8.04 13.11 -25.36
C ALA A 32 -8.61 12.90 -23.94
N GLY A 33 -7.74 12.57 -22.99
CA GLY A 33 -8.05 12.50 -21.56
C GLY A 33 -7.26 13.56 -20.77
N VAL A 34 -7.76 13.90 -19.58
CA VAL A 34 -7.06 14.76 -18.61
C VAL A 34 -7.03 14.06 -17.26
N ILE A 35 -5.88 14.10 -16.59
CA ILE A 35 -5.76 13.69 -15.19
C ILE A 35 -5.83 14.94 -14.33
N CYS A 36 -7.01 15.19 -13.75
CA CYS A 36 -7.21 16.25 -12.76
C CYS A 36 -6.90 15.71 -11.37
N GLN A 37 -5.63 15.43 -11.08
CA GLN A 37 -5.19 15.06 -9.73
C GLN A 37 -4.71 16.30 -8.96
N PRO A 38 -4.87 16.34 -7.63
CA PRO A 38 -4.02 17.18 -6.81
C PRO A 38 -2.56 16.93 -7.19
N ARG A 39 -1.79 17.99 -7.44
CA ARG A 39 -0.38 17.86 -7.83
C ARG A 39 0.51 17.48 -6.66
N THR A 40 -0.08 17.20 -5.50
CA THR A 40 0.60 16.92 -4.24
C THR A 40 -0.05 15.69 -3.61
N ARG A 41 0.76 14.82 -3.00
CA ARG A 41 0.31 13.68 -2.20
C ARG A 41 1.17 13.54 -0.95
N LEU A 42 0.64 12.84 0.05
CA LEU A 42 1.38 12.46 1.25
C LEU A 42 1.66 10.96 1.24
N VAL A 43 2.91 10.58 1.47
CA VAL A 43 3.38 9.19 1.44
C VAL A 43 3.96 8.79 2.79
N SER A 44 3.80 7.53 3.17
CA SER A 44 4.37 6.94 4.39
C SER A 44 3.90 7.58 5.72
N GLY A 45 2.79 8.31 5.71
CA GLY A 45 2.11 8.72 6.94
C GLY A 45 1.15 7.66 7.48
N ILE A 46 0.56 7.97 8.64
CA ILE A 46 -0.40 7.10 9.33
C ILE A 46 -1.83 7.21 8.75
N ASN A 47 -2.08 8.24 7.95
CA ASN A 47 -3.36 8.53 7.30
C ASN A 47 -3.11 9.39 6.05
N SER A 48 -4.17 9.69 5.29
CA SER A 48 -4.11 10.53 4.08
C SER A 48 -3.70 12.00 4.32
N CYS A 49 -3.63 12.42 5.58
CA CYS A 49 -3.37 13.80 6.01
C CYS A 49 -2.06 13.96 6.80
N SER A 50 -1.17 12.98 6.71
CA SER A 50 0.20 13.06 7.22
C SER A 50 1.12 12.29 6.28
N GLY A 51 2.39 12.69 6.20
CA GLY A 51 3.38 11.98 5.39
C GLY A 51 4.43 12.88 4.76
N ARG A 52 5.36 12.26 4.04
CA ARG A 52 6.33 12.91 3.15
C ARG A 52 5.57 13.57 1.99
N VAL A 53 5.92 14.80 1.66
CA VAL A 53 5.31 15.55 0.58
C VAL A 53 5.95 15.14 -0.74
N GLU A 54 5.13 14.67 -1.67
CA GLU A 54 5.54 14.39 -3.04
C GLU A 54 4.65 15.17 -4.00
N VAL A 55 5.25 15.76 -5.04
CA VAL A 55 4.56 16.51 -6.07
C VAL A 55 4.67 15.85 -7.45
N PHE A 56 3.66 16.05 -8.28
CA PHE A 56 3.61 15.52 -9.65
C PHE A 56 3.91 16.62 -10.66
N HIS A 57 4.99 16.45 -11.41
CA HIS A 57 5.42 17.37 -12.47
C HIS A 57 5.97 16.59 -13.67
N ASN A 58 5.58 16.97 -14.89
CA ASN A 58 6.03 16.36 -16.15
C ASN A 58 5.92 14.81 -16.19
N GLY A 59 4.84 14.25 -15.64
CA GLY A 59 4.60 12.81 -15.69
C GLY A 59 5.28 12.01 -14.57
N LEU A 60 6.01 12.66 -13.66
CA LEU A 60 6.78 12.01 -12.61
C LEU A 60 6.40 12.56 -11.23
N TRP A 61 6.40 11.67 -10.23
CA TRP A 61 6.38 12.04 -8.83
C TRP A 61 7.81 12.33 -8.36
N GLY A 62 7.96 13.32 -7.49
CA GLY A 62 9.22 13.62 -6.82
C GLY A 62 9.01 14.35 -5.51
N THR A 63 10.05 14.39 -4.68
CA THR A 63 9.99 14.89 -3.31
C THR A 63 10.22 16.40 -3.25
N VAL A 64 9.98 16.97 -2.08
CA VAL A 64 10.20 18.38 -1.77
C VAL A 64 11.29 18.46 -0.71
N CYS A 65 12.31 19.29 -0.91
CA CYS A 65 13.35 19.51 0.10
C CYS A 65 12.81 20.31 1.31
N ASP A 66 13.39 20.07 2.49
CA ASP A 66 13.02 20.70 3.74
C ASP A 66 13.72 22.05 4.00
N ASP A 67 14.57 22.52 3.08
CA ASP A 67 15.14 23.86 3.12
C ASP A 67 14.03 24.92 3.07
N TYR A 68 14.06 25.81 4.07
CA TYR A 68 13.00 26.80 4.37
C TYR A 68 11.60 26.20 4.58
N TRP A 69 11.49 24.89 4.87
CA TRP A 69 10.20 24.23 5.09
C TRP A 69 9.57 24.57 6.44
N GLY A 70 8.66 25.55 6.42
CA GLY A 70 7.93 26.02 7.59
C GLY A 70 6.45 25.65 7.63
N LEU A 71 5.78 26.06 8.72
CA LEU A 71 4.33 25.87 8.89
C LEU A 71 3.49 26.51 7.77
N THR A 72 3.94 27.62 7.18
CA THR A 72 3.20 28.27 6.08
C THR A 72 3.14 27.36 4.85
N ASN A 73 4.26 26.71 4.49
CA ASN A 73 4.32 25.78 3.37
C ASN A 73 3.47 24.55 3.64
N ALA A 74 3.62 23.98 4.83
CA ALA A 74 2.82 22.84 5.27
C ALA A 74 1.32 23.15 5.32
N ALA A 75 0.93 24.38 5.68
CA ALA A 75 -0.47 24.84 5.63
C ALA A 75 -1.05 24.85 4.22
N VAL A 76 -0.26 25.24 3.21
CA VAL A 76 -0.69 25.16 1.80
C VAL A 76 -0.93 23.71 1.41
N VAL A 77 -0.05 22.78 1.78
CA VAL A 77 -0.23 21.34 1.50
C VAL A 77 -1.50 20.81 2.17
N CYS A 78 -1.70 21.09 3.47
CA CYS A 78 -2.89 20.64 4.19
C CYS A 78 -4.19 21.19 3.58
N ARG A 79 -4.17 22.45 3.12
CA ARG A 79 -5.30 23.09 2.44
C ARG A 79 -5.53 22.51 1.04
N GLU A 80 -4.48 22.33 0.24
CA GLU A 80 -4.54 21.73 -1.10
C GLU A 80 -5.16 20.33 -1.05
N LEU A 81 -4.85 19.56 0.00
CA LEU A 81 -5.37 18.21 0.21
C LEU A 81 -6.71 18.15 0.95
N GLY A 82 -7.26 19.28 1.41
CA GLY A 82 -8.51 19.31 2.18
C GLY A 82 -8.40 18.71 3.59
N CYS A 83 -7.18 18.59 4.11
CA CYS A 83 -6.85 17.97 5.40
C CYS A 83 -7.04 18.89 6.62
N GLY A 84 -7.67 20.05 6.45
CA GLY A 84 -7.84 21.04 7.51
C GLY A 84 -6.55 21.84 7.78
N ASP A 85 -6.37 22.26 9.03
CA ASP A 85 -5.24 23.08 9.44
C ASP A 85 -3.95 22.26 9.57
N VAL A 86 -2.80 22.91 9.44
CA VAL A 86 -1.50 22.30 9.73
C VAL A 86 -1.28 22.15 11.23
N ILE A 87 -0.77 21.00 11.66
CA ILE A 87 -0.28 20.78 13.03
C ILE A 87 1.25 20.92 13.05
N GLU A 88 1.95 20.20 12.17
CA GLU A 88 3.41 20.17 12.14
C GLU A 88 3.98 20.21 10.72
N ALA A 89 5.07 20.94 10.53
CA ALA A 89 5.98 20.80 9.40
C ALA A 89 7.12 19.87 9.82
N LYS A 90 7.37 18.80 9.05
CA LYS A 90 8.42 17.81 9.31
C LYS A 90 9.56 17.98 8.31
N SER A 91 10.76 17.72 8.78
CA SER A 91 12.02 17.77 8.04
C SER A 91 12.81 16.47 8.26
N ASN A 92 13.99 16.36 7.66
CA ASN A 92 14.95 15.28 7.80
C ASN A 92 14.37 13.91 7.47
N ALA A 93 13.55 13.81 6.40
CA ALA A 93 12.94 12.56 5.98
C ALA A 93 12.20 11.81 7.11
N TYR A 94 11.49 12.54 7.97
CA TYR A 94 10.76 11.99 9.13
C TYR A 94 9.87 10.79 8.78
N PHE A 95 9.23 10.81 7.61
CA PHE A 95 8.36 9.74 7.09
C PHE A 95 9.12 8.76 6.17
N ALA A 96 10.41 8.57 6.44
CA ALA A 96 11.39 7.91 5.57
C ALA A 96 11.73 8.70 4.30
N GLU A 97 12.91 8.40 3.77
CA GLU A 97 13.42 8.95 2.51
C GLU A 97 12.54 8.51 1.34
N GLY A 98 12.28 9.42 0.42
CA GLY A 98 11.73 9.13 -0.88
C GLY A 98 12.79 8.58 -1.83
N SER A 99 12.40 8.45 -3.10
CA SER A 99 13.28 7.96 -4.16
C SER A 99 13.01 8.72 -5.45
N GLY A 100 14.04 8.93 -6.25
CA GLY A 100 13.91 9.54 -7.57
C GLY A 100 14.35 10.99 -7.57
N GLN A 101 13.51 11.88 -8.11
CA GLN A 101 13.85 13.31 -8.21
C GLN A 101 13.34 14.06 -6.99
N ILE A 102 14.13 15.05 -6.55
CA ILE A 102 13.66 16.15 -5.70
C ILE A 102 13.21 17.25 -6.67
N LEU A 103 11.93 17.60 -6.65
CA LEU A 103 11.31 18.48 -7.65
C LEU A 103 11.21 19.93 -7.21
N MET A 104 11.19 20.18 -5.90
CA MET A 104 11.04 21.51 -5.33
C MET A 104 12.00 21.69 -4.16
N ASP A 105 12.57 22.88 -4.07
CA ASP A 105 13.53 23.32 -3.05
C ASP A 105 13.35 24.82 -2.81
N ASP A 106 13.78 25.32 -1.65
CA ASP A 106 13.58 26.69 -1.19
C ASP A 106 12.11 27.13 -1.28
N VAL A 107 11.18 26.24 -0.95
CA VAL A 107 9.74 26.53 -1.09
C VAL A 107 9.33 27.60 -0.09
N ASN A 108 8.76 28.68 -0.59
CA ASN A 108 8.30 29.82 0.20
C ASN A 108 6.87 30.20 -0.21
N CYS A 109 5.91 29.69 0.55
CA CYS A 109 4.49 29.96 0.32
C CYS A 109 4.00 31.22 1.06
N SER A 110 3.06 31.91 0.45
CA SER A 110 2.23 32.92 1.11
C SER A 110 0.99 32.29 1.76
N ARG A 111 0.28 33.07 2.60
CA ARG A 111 -0.98 32.60 3.21
C ARG A 111 -2.08 32.37 2.18
N ASP A 112 -2.04 33.06 1.05
CA ASP A 112 -3.08 33.06 0.02
C ASP A 112 -2.87 31.96 -1.05
N ASP A 113 -1.70 31.32 -1.08
CA ASP A 113 -1.42 30.26 -2.06
C ASP A 113 -2.26 29.01 -1.80
N ASN A 114 -3.00 28.53 -2.79
CA ASN A 114 -3.89 27.38 -2.63
C ASN A 114 -3.32 26.05 -3.12
N ALA A 115 -2.13 26.06 -3.71
CA ALA A 115 -1.44 24.87 -4.17
C ALA A 115 0.08 25.07 -4.07
N LEU A 116 0.82 24.02 -3.71
CA LEU A 116 2.27 24.09 -3.48
C LEU A 116 3.02 24.58 -4.73
N SER A 117 2.57 24.14 -5.91
CA SER A 117 3.11 24.57 -7.22
C SER A 117 2.90 26.05 -7.56
N LYS A 118 2.18 26.81 -6.74
CA LYS A 118 1.96 28.27 -6.89
C LYS A 118 2.86 29.11 -5.99
N CYS A 119 3.50 28.48 -5.00
CA CYS A 119 4.46 29.16 -4.13
C CYS A 119 5.71 29.58 -4.91
N GLU A 120 6.51 30.47 -4.34
CA GLU A 120 7.86 30.74 -4.84
C GLU A 120 8.79 29.59 -4.44
N PHE A 121 9.69 29.17 -5.33
CA PHE A 121 10.67 28.11 -5.10
C PHE A 121 11.81 28.23 -6.12
N ALA A 122 12.92 27.51 -5.92
CA ALA A 122 14.14 27.63 -6.74
C ALA A 122 13.95 27.29 -8.24
N GLY A 123 12.87 26.58 -8.58
CA GLY A 123 12.56 26.08 -9.92
C GLY A 123 12.47 24.56 -9.95
N TRP A 124 11.76 24.02 -10.95
CA TRP A 124 11.50 22.58 -11.03
C TRP A 124 12.79 21.77 -11.21
N GLY A 125 13.07 20.87 -10.26
CA GLY A 125 14.27 20.02 -10.24
C GLY A 125 15.57 20.78 -9.95
N VAL A 126 15.49 22.07 -9.59
CA VAL A 126 16.64 22.86 -9.15
C VAL A 126 16.72 22.75 -7.64
N HIS A 127 17.69 21.99 -7.15
CA HIS A 127 17.91 21.77 -5.71
C HIS A 127 19.39 21.47 -5.42
N ASN A 128 19.80 21.61 -4.17
CA ASN A 128 21.10 21.13 -3.67
C ASN A 128 20.95 20.03 -2.59
N CYS A 129 19.73 19.58 -2.32
CA CYS A 129 19.43 18.60 -1.28
C CYS A 129 19.67 17.13 -1.66
N VAL A 130 19.69 16.28 -0.64
CA VAL A 130 19.64 14.82 -0.71
C VAL A 130 18.33 14.29 -0.09
N HIS A 131 17.93 13.03 -0.37
CA HIS A 131 16.65 12.50 0.14
C HIS A 131 16.52 12.43 1.66
N SER A 132 17.62 12.48 2.41
CA SER A 132 17.55 12.64 3.87
C SER A 132 16.96 13.98 4.31
N GLU A 133 16.77 14.93 3.38
CA GLU A 133 16.18 16.27 3.58
C GLU A 133 14.74 16.33 3.01
N ASP A 134 14.09 15.19 2.74
CA ASP A 134 12.72 15.20 2.24
C ASP A 134 11.73 15.76 3.30
N ALA A 135 10.92 16.73 2.87
CA ALA A 135 9.93 17.42 3.68
C ALA A 135 8.67 16.57 3.92
N GLY A 136 8.03 16.80 5.07
CA GLY A 136 6.77 16.16 5.45
C GLY A 136 5.80 17.11 6.14
N VAL A 137 4.56 16.68 6.30
CA VAL A 137 3.52 17.42 7.03
C VAL A 137 2.71 16.50 7.93
N VAL A 138 2.16 17.09 8.99
CA VAL A 138 1.05 16.52 9.76
C VAL A 138 -0.06 17.56 9.79
N CYS A 139 -1.18 17.24 9.14
CA CYS A 139 -2.37 18.07 9.15
C CYS A 139 -3.34 17.63 10.25
N GLN A 140 -4.37 18.43 10.52
CA GLN A 140 -5.48 18.12 11.40
C GLN A 140 -6.41 17.13 10.69
N ALA A 141 -5.93 15.89 10.55
CA ALA A 141 -6.74 14.76 10.11
C ALA A 141 -8.02 14.72 10.95
N LYS A 142 -9.17 14.75 10.29
CA LYS A 142 -10.47 14.68 10.98
C LYS A 142 -10.83 13.25 11.38
N MET A 143 -10.17 12.28 10.76
CA MET A 143 -10.44 10.85 10.93
C MET A 143 -9.18 10.03 10.64
N TRP A 144 -9.06 8.87 11.28
CA TRP A 144 -8.07 7.83 10.97
C TRP A 144 -8.57 6.45 11.41
N LEU A 145 -7.88 5.39 10.99
CA LEU A 145 -8.12 4.01 11.42
C LEU A 145 -7.04 3.56 12.41
N PHE A 146 -7.43 3.05 13.57
CA PHE A 146 -6.54 2.46 14.58
C PHE A 146 -6.83 0.96 14.77
N ASN A 147 -6.04 0.24 15.59
CA ASN A 147 -6.10 -1.23 15.71
C ASN A 147 -6.06 -1.94 14.33
N ASN A 148 -5.32 -1.36 13.40
CA ASN A 148 -5.46 -1.66 11.99
C ASN A 148 -4.78 -2.99 11.59
N PHE A 149 -5.44 -3.75 10.71
CA PHE A 149 -4.85 -4.95 10.09
C PHE A 149 -3.99 -4.58 8.89
N ASP A 150 -4.36 -3.49 8.20
CA ASP A 150 -3.66 -2.91 7.05
C ASP A 150 -3.89 -1.38 7.01
N SER A 151 -3.36 -0.66 6.01
CA SER A 151 -3.47 0.81 5.96
C SER A 151 -4.88 1.35 5.63
N CYS A 152 -5.83 0.47 5.32
CA CYS A 152 -7.20 0.75 4.88
C CYS A 152 -8.26 -0.01 5.68
N SER A 153 -7.88 -0.77 6.72
CA SER A 153 -8.83 -1.53 7.52
C SER A 153 -8.51 -1.41 9.00
N GLY A 154 -9.51 -1.06 9.81
CA GLY A 154 -9.33 -0.81 11.24
C GLY A 154 -10.54 -0.13 11.87
N THR A 155 -10.38 0.23 13.13
CA THR A 155 -11.40 0.88 13.95
C THR A 155 -11.39 2.39 13.71
N VAL A 156 -12.57 2.98 13.52
CA VAL A 156 -12.76 4.37 13.11
C VAL A 156 -12.63 5.30 14.32
N ALA A 157 -11.73 6.27 14.23
CA ALA A 157 -11.60 7.35 15.19
C ALA A 157 -11.65 8.72 14.49
N VAL A 158 -12.30 9.67 15.15
CA VAL A 158 -12.48 11.05 14.67
C VAL A 158 -11.83 12.03 15.64
N PHE A 159 -11.35 13.16 15.10
CA PHE A 159 -10.74 14.22 15.90
C PHE A 159 -11.75 15.31 16.20
N HIS A 160 -12.07 15.48 17.48
CA HIS A 160 -12.97 16.52 17.97
C HIS A 160 -12.45 17.10 19.28
N ASN A 161 -12.63 18.41 19.47
CA ASN A 161 -12.20 19.15 20.68
C ASN A 161 -10.76 18.82 21.12
N ALA A 162 -9.80 19.00 20.21
CA ALA A 162 -8.36 18.74 20.43
C ALA A 162 -8.01 17.29 20.85
N SER A 163 -8.81 16.30 20.43
CA SER A 163 -8.58 14.91 20.83
C SER A 163 -9.26 13.88 19.95
N TRP A 164 -8.70 12.68 19.95
CA TRP A 164 -9.27 11.53 19.26
C TRP A 164 -10.34 10.84 20.12
N GLY A 165 -11.38 10.35 19.44
CA GLY A 165 -12.44 9.53 20.03
C GLY A 165 -13.01 8.57 19.00
N ALA A 166 -13.54 7.45 19.48
CA ALA A 166 -14.08 6.39 18.63
C ALA A 166 -15.49 6.73 18.13
N VAL A 167 -15.88 6.06 17.05
CA VAL A 167 -17.25 6.04 16.55
C VAL A 167 -17.94 4.77 17.08
N CYS A 168 -19.18 4.87 17.55
CA CYS A 168 -19.93 3.72 18.06
C CYS A 168 -20.34 2.78 16.91
N ALA A 169 -20.26 1.48 17.17
CA ALA A 169 -20.91 0.44 16.37
C ALA A 169 -22.22 0.04 17.07
N ASP A 170 -23.22 0.90 16.98
CA ASP A 170 -24.60 0.56 17.30
C ASP A 170 -25.21 -0.37 16.22
N ASP A 171 -26.53 -0.57 16.25
CA ASP A 171 -27.22 -1.41 15.27
C ASP A 171 -27.34 -0.74 13.88
N ASP A 172 -26.97 0.54 13.74
CA ASP A 172 -27.09 1.31 12.50
C ASP A 172 -25.77 1.36 11.70
N TRP A 173 -24.62 1.02 12.31
CA TRP A 173 -23.32 1.02 11.62
C TRP A 173 -23.28 0.07 10.42
N ASP A 174 -23.30 0.63 9.22
CA ASP A 174 -23.53 -0.12 7.98
C ASP A 174 -22.56 0.18 6.82
N LEU A 175 -22.84 -0.42 5.66
CA LEU A 175 -22.01 -0.27 4.45
C LEU A 175 -22.01 1.16 3.88
N PRO A 176 -23.15 1.87 3.80
CA PRO A 176 -23.17 3.31 3.55
C PRO A 176 -22.22 4.11 4.45
N ASP A 177 -22.27 3.93 5.77
CA ASP A 177 -21.39 4.65 6.71
C ASP A 177 -19.92 4.37 6.42
N ALA A 178 -19.58 3.10 6.32
CA ALA A 178 -18.23 2.67 6.01
C ALA A 178 -17.79 3.13 4.62
N THR A 179 -18.69 3.25 3.65
CA THR A 179 -18.36 3.78 2.31
C THR A 179 -17.86 5.21 2.41
N VAL A 180 -18.49 6.05 3.25
CA VAL A 180 -18.03 7.42 3.51
C VAL A 180 -16.64 7.40 4.14
N VAL A 181 -16.43 6.59 5.18
CA VAL A 181 -15.11 6.44 5.84
C VAL A 181 -14.03 6.04 4.84
N CYS A 182 -14.27 4.97 4.09
CA CYS A 182 -13.31 4.43 3.13
C CYS A 182 -12.99 5.40 2.01
N ARG A 183 -13.96 6.22 1.59
CA ARG A 183 -13.74 7.32 0.64
C ARG A 183 -12.90 8.43 1.27
N GLU A 184 -13.23 8.87 2.49
CA GLU A 184 -12.56 9.98 3.18
C GLU A 184 -11.09 9.67 3.52
N ILE A 185 -10.75 8.41 3.88
CA ILE A 185 -9.35 7.99 4.06
C ILE A 185 -8.58 7.72 2.75
N GLY A 186 -9.26 7.77 1.59
CA GLY A 186 -8.64 7.51 0.28
C GLY A 186 -8.51 6.04 -0.12
N CYS A 187 -9.20 5.11 0.56
CA CYS A 187 -9.25 3.68 0.21
C CYS A 187 -10.41 3.33 -0.75
N TRP A 188 -11.12 4.34 -1.25
CA TRP A 188 -12.19 4.30 -2.26
C TRP A 188 -13.49 3.62 -1.84
N LYS A 189 -13.49 2.35 -1.40
CA LYS A 189 -14.75 1.61 -1.16
C LYS A 189 -14.70 0.68 0.05
N SER A 190 -15.76 0.72 0.86
CA SER A 190 -15.98 -0.28 1.92
C SER A 190 -16.42 -1.61 1.35
N VAL A 191 -15.80 -2.68 1.83
CA VAL A 191 -16.17 -4.06 1.55
C VAL A 191 -17.02 -4.64 2.69
N SER A 192 -16.74 -4.27 3.93
CA SER A 192 -17.47 -4.75 5.10
C SER A 192 -17.28 -3.85 6.31
N VAL A 193 -18.25 -3.91 7.21
CA VAL A 193 -18.18 -3.36 8.56
C VAL A 193 -17.87 -4.44 9.58
N PHE A 194 -17.28 -4.05 10.71
CA PHE A 194 -17.16 -4.91 11.88
C PHE A 194 -17.32 -4.10 13.17
N THR A 195 -17.61 -4.80 14.26
CA THR A 195 -17.62 -4.22 15.61
C THR A 195 -16.31 -4.58 16.30
N ASP A 196 -15.51 -3.59 16.66
CA ASP A 196 -14.32 -3.76 17.49
C ASP A 196 -14.71 -3.72 18.98
N TYR A 197 -14.39 -4.80 19.68
CA TYR A 197 -14.55 -4.92 21.14
C TYR A 197 -13.23 -4.72 21.90
N SER A 198 -12.11 -4.51 21.18
CA SER A 198 -10.75 -4.51 21.73
C SER A 198 -10.46 -3.24 22.54
N TRP A 199 -10.34 -3.40 23.85
CA TRP A 199 -9.85 -2.40 24.81
C TRP A 199 -8.32 -2.24 24.81
N SER A 200 -7.65 -2.33 23.65
CA SER A 200 -6.18 -2.27 23.61
C SER A 200 -5.64 -0.83 23.74
N SER A 201 -5.35 -0.48 24.99
CA SER A 201 -4.30 0.43 25.49
C SER A 201 -4.57 1.92 25.78
N THR A 202 -5.66 2.54 25.34
CA THR A 202 -6.15 3.81 25.93
C THR A 202 -7.65 3.99 25.64
N PRO A 203 -8.50 4.34 26.62
CA PRO A 203 -9.92 4.56 26.36
C PRO A 203 -10.07 5.79 25.47
N LEU A 204 -10.38 5.57 24.19
CA LEU A 204 -10.95 6.61 23.37
C LEU A 204 -12.39 6.79 23.85
N ARG A 205 -12.70 8.00 24.35
CA ARG A 205 -14.09 8.46 24.50
C ARG A 205 -14.83 8.27 23.18
N THR A 206 -16.13 8.02 23.22
CA THR A 206 -16.95 8.00 22.00
C THR A 206 -17.32 9.42 21.61
N TRP A 207 -16.98 9.81 20.37
CA TRP A 207 -17.32 11.12 19.83
C TRP A 207 -18.58 11.11 18.98
N MET A 208 -18.87 10.00 18.30
CA MET A 208 -20.02 9.87 17.40
C MET A 208 -20.79 8.59 17.70
N ASN A 209 -22.11 8.68 17.70
CA ASN A 209 -23.05 7.59 17.94
C ASN A 209 -24.28 7.74 17.03
N ASN A 210 -24.92 6.63 16.68
CA ASN A 210 -26.03 6.51 15.73
C ASN A 210 -25.72 7.22 14.42
N VAL A 211 -24.55 6.94 13.85
CA VAL A 211 -24.16 7.47 12.54
C VAL A 211 -25.07 6.83 11.49
N SER A 212 -25.60 7.64 10.58
CA SER A 212 -26.43 7.20 9.48
C SER A 212 -26.12 8.03 8.24
N CYS A 213 -25.33 7.45 7.34
CA CYS A 213 -24.95 7.98 6.06
C CYS A 213 -25.82 7.41 4.93
N SER A 214 -26.01 8.18 3.86
CA SER A 214 -26.55 7.71 2.57
C SER A 214 -25.49 6.95 1.75
N GLY A 215 -24.21 7.23 2.00
CA GLY A 215 -23.06 6.72 1.27
C GLY A 215 -22.51 7.67 0.20
N ASP A 216 -23.13 8.83 -0.04
CA ASP A 216 -22.66 9.87 -0.98
C ASP A 216 -21.96 11.07 -0.32
N GLU A 217 -21.90 11.10 1.02
CA GLU A 217 -21.31 12.18 1.81
C GLU A 217 -19.80 12.36 1.62
N THR A 218 -19.31 13.59 1.66
CA THR A 218 -17.87 13.84 1.47
C THR A 218 -17.02 13.53 2.71
N ALA A 219 -17.63 13.49 3.90
CA ALA A 219 -16.97 13.18 5.16
C ALA A 219 -17.94 12.58 6.19
N LEU A 220 -17.45 11.72 7.08
CA LEU A 220 -18.26 11.08 8.13
C LEU A 220 -18.96 12.11 9.02
N SER A 221 -18.31 13.25 9.27
CA SER A 221 -18.90 14.36 10.03
C SER A 221 -20.08 15.08 9.38
N THR A 222 -20.38 14.76 8.11
CA THR A 222 -21.52 15.33 7.37
C THR A 222 -22.74 14.42 7.31
N CYS A 223 -22.62 13.17 7.77
CA CYS A 223 -23.75 12.25 7.92
C CYS A 223 -24.68 12.69 9.04
N ALA A 224 -25.88 12.09 9.12
CA ALA A 224 -26.73 12.25 10.29
C ALA A 224 -26.14 11.47 11.47
N PHE A 225 -26.14 12.04 12.67
CA PHE A 225 -25.75 11.35 13.91
C PHE A 225 -26.38 12.00 15.14
N GLN A 226 -26.40 11.31 16.28
CA GLN A 226 -27.05 11.77 17.52
C GLN A 226 -26.50 13.11 18.05
N GLY A 227 -25.25 13.44 17.71
CA GLY A 227 -24.51 14.60 18.17
C GLY A 227 -23.11 14.23 18.65
N TRP A 228 -22.27 15.24 18.87
CA TRP A 228 -20.94 15.01 19.39
C TRP A 228 -21.01 14.63 20.86
N GLY A 229 -20.26 13.58 21.23
CA GLY A 229 -20.16 13.08 22.59
C GLY A 229 -19.54 14.07 23.59
N PRO A 230 -19.15 13.61 24.79
CA PRO A 230 -18.93 12.21 25.15
C PRO A 230 -20.22 11.41 25.28
N ASP A 231 -20.24 10.21 24.69
CA ASP A 231 -21.32 9.23 24.82
C ASP A 231 -20.82 7.93 25.46
N ASN A 232 -21.71 7.22 26.16
CA ASN A 232 -21.44 5.93 26.80
C ASN A 232 -21.77 4.78 25.82
N CYS A 233 -21.02 4.69 24.73
CA CYS A 233 -21.06 3.50 23.88
C CYS A 233 -20.14 2.43 24.47
N ASP A 234 -20.75 1.42 25.11
CA ASP A 234 -20.06 0.35 25.86
C ASP A 234 -19.94 -0.94 25.02
N PRO A 235 -18.77 -1.58 24.98
CA PRO A 235 -17.69 -1.30 24.05
C PRO A 235 -17.97 -1.90 22.66
N LYS A 236 -18.68 -1.17 21.82
CA LYS A 236 -18.85 -1.50 20.40
C LYS A 236 -18.29 -0.35 19.58
N TYR A 237 -17.11 -0.50 18.99
CA TYR A 237 -16.56 0.54 18.13
C TYR A 237 -16.72 0.18 16.65
N ALA A 238 -17.05 1.18 15.85
CA ALA A 238 -17.21 1.08 14.40
C ALA A 238 -15.87 0.72 13.74
N GLY A 239 -15.83 -0.41 13.05
CA GLY A 239 -14.72 -0.86 12.24
C GLY A 239 -15.08 -0.95 10.77
N VAL A 240 -14.10 -0.68 9.91
CA VAL A 240 -14.22 -0.79 8.44
C VAL A 240 -13.14 -1.67 7.85
N ILE A 241 -13.49 -2.39 6.81
CA ILE A 241 -12.54 -3.01 5.89
C ILE A 241 -12.71 -2.33 4.53
N CYS A 242 -11.80 -1.42 4.19
CA CYS A 242 -11.86 -0.63 2.94
C CYS A 242 -11.05 -1.23 1.79
N ARG A 243 -10.43 -2.38 2.00
CA ARG A 243 -9.83 -3.19 0.94
C ARG A 243 -10.48 -4.56 0.92
N LEU A 244 -10.29 -5.31 -0.15
CA LEU A 244 -10.52 -6.74 -0.10
C LEU A 244 -9.33 -7.34 0.66
N PRO A 245 -9.49 -7.91 1.86
CA PRO A 245 -8.41 -8.67 2.47
C PRO A 245 -8.00 -9.76 1.48
N VAL A 246 -6.75 -9.71 1.03
CA VAL A 246 -6.16 -10.73 0.17
C VAL A 246 -5.30 -11.63 1.03
N ARG A 247 -5.35 -12.94 0.79
CA ARG A 247 -4.40 -13.89 1.37
C ARG A 247 -3.94 -14.88 0.32
N LEU A 248 -2.74 -15.43 0.55
CA LEU A 248 -2.17 -16.50 -0.26
C LEU A 248 -2.25 -17.82 0.51
N THR A 249 -2.96 -18.81 -0.04
CA THR A 249 -3.13 -20.15 0.57
C THR A 249 -2.51 -21.24 -0.29
N GLY A 250 -2.18 -22.39 0.30
CA GLY A 250 -1.68 -23.56 -0.45
C GLY A 250 -0.26 -23.45 -1.02
N GLY A 251 0.41 -22.29 -0.90
CA GLY A 251 1.81 -22.15 -1.27
C GLY A 251 2.78 -22.64 -0.19
N ARG A 252 4.08 -22.47 -0.47
CA ARG A 252 5.17 -22.93 0.43
C ARG A 252 5.48 -21.93 1.54
N ASP A 253 5.05 -20.69 1.38
CA ASP A 253 5.27 -19.57 2.29
C ASP A 253 4.15 -18.54 2.12
N ALA A 254 4.20 -17.45 2.89
CA ALA A 254 3.20 -16.38 2.84
C ALA A 254 3.25 -15.52 1.55
N CYS A 255 4.22 -15.75 0.66
CA CYS A 255 4.45 -14.98 -0.56
C CYS A 255 4.27 -15.82 -1.84
N SER A 256 3.65 -16.98 -1.72
CA SER A 256 3.25 -17.84 -2.83
C SER A 256 1.93 -18.52 -2.47
N GLY A 257 1.04 -18.70 -3.43
CA GLY A 257 -0.22 -19.40 -3.18
C GLY A 257 -1.38 -18.99 -4.08
N LEU A 258 -2.52 -19.66 -3.84
CA LEU A 258 -3.85 -19.34 -4.32
C LEU A 258 -4.27 -17.97 -3.78
N VAL A 259 -4.75 -17.09 -4.66
CA VAL A 259 -5.26 -15.77 -4.30
C VAL A 259 -6.70 -15.94 -3.79
N GLU A 260 -6.88 -15.74 -2.50
CA GLU A 260 -8.19 -15.70 -1.87
C GLU A 260 -8.49 -14.30 -1.36
N VAL A 261 -9.76 -13.93 -1.49
CA VAL A 261 -10.27 -12.60 -1.23
C VAL A 261 -11.45 -12.69 -0.29
N PHE A 262 -11.44 -11.89 0.77
CA PHE A 262 -12.53 -11.83 1.72
C PHE A 262 -13.56 -10.78 1.29
N HIS A 263 -14.80 -11.22 1.08
CA HIS A 263 -15.91 -10.37 0.68
C HIS A 263 -17.21 -10.91 1.28
N ASP A 264 -18.15 -10.03 1.64
CA ASP A 264 -19.46 -10.42 2.19
C ASP A 264 -19.38 -11.48 3.31
N GLY A 265 -18.43 -11.31 4.24
CA GLY A 265 -18.25 -12.20 5.38
C GLY A 265 -17.60 -13.56 5.10
N GLN A 266 -17.19 -13.87 3.86
CA GLN A 266 -16.55 -15.15 3.51
C GLN A 266 -15.35 -15.00 2.56
N TRP A 267 -14.43 -15.96 2.64
CA TRP A 267 -13.34 -16.08 1.67
C TRP A 267 -13.84 -16.70 0.38
N GLY A 268 -13.35 -16.20 -0.75
CA GLY A 268 -13.59 -16.74 -2.08
C GLY A 268 -12.37 -16.55 -2.97
N THR A 269 -12.39 -17.12 -4.16
CA THR A 269 -11.24 -17.11 -5.08
C THR A 269 -11.38 -16.09 -6.20
N VAL A 270 -10.28 -15.89 -6.91
CA VAL A 270 -10.21 -15.13 -8.16
C VAL A 270 -10.07 -16.13 -9.30
N ASN A 271 -10.82 -15.95 -10.38
CA ASN A 271 -10.65 -16.75 -11.59
C ASN A 271 -9.40 -16.30 -12.36
N ALA A 272 -8.66 -17.25 -12.93
CA ALA A 272 -7.48 -17.01 -13.73
C ALA A 272 -7.79 -16.53 -15.17
N ASP A 273 -9.07 -16.35 -15.54
CA ASP A 273 -9.43 -15.77 -16.82
C ASP A 273 -8.95 -14.31 -16.92
N GLY A 274 -7.99 -14.08 -17.81
CA GLY A 274 -7.30 -12.78 -17.94
C GLY A 274 -6.08 -12.62 -17.02
N TRP A 275 -5.90 -13.52 -16.04
CA TRP A 275 -4.88 -13.38 -15.00
C TRP A 275 -3.46 -13.41 -15.53
N ASP A 276 -2.77 -12.28 -15.42
CA ASP A 276 -1.43 -12.09 -15.91
C ASP A 276 -0.44 -11.60 -14.84
N LEU A 277 0.77 -11.24 -15.27
CA LEU A 277 1.82 -10.81 -14.35
C LEU A 277 1.57 -9.39 -13.79
N ALA A 278 0.81 -8.54 -14.48
CA ALA A 278 0.43 -7.22 -13.98
C ALA A 278 -0.59 -7.36 -12.83
N ASP A 279 -1.55 -8.28 -12.97
CA ASP A 279 -2.49 -8.61 -11.89
C ASP A 279 -1.76 -9.19 -10.67
N ALA A 280 -0.88 -10.17 -10.92
CA ALA A 280 -0.06 -10.77 -9.88
C ALA A 280 0.85 -9.74 -9.20
N ALA A 281 1.36 -8.74 -9.93
CA ALA A 281 2.20 -7.69 -9.38
C ALA A 281 1.45 -6.81 -8.38
N VAL A 282 0.17 -6.52 -8.63
CA VAL A 282 -0.69 -5.82 -7.67
C VAL A 282 -0.83 -6.63 -6.38
N VAL A 283 -1.12 -7.93 -6.49
CA VAL A 283 -1.23 -8.81 -5.30
C VAL A 283 0.09 -8.92 -4.54
N CYS A 284 1.21 -9.16 -5.22
CA CYS A 284 2.51 -9.29 -4.58
C CYS A 284 2.93 -8.00 -3.85
N ARG A 285 2.62 -6.83 -4.45
CA ARG A 285 2.84 -5.53 -3.83
C ARG A 285 1.90 -5.29 -2.65
N GLU A 286 0.62 -5.61 -2.80
CA GLU A 286 -0.40 -5.51 -1.73
C GLU A 286 -0.04 -6.38 -0.52
N MET A 287 0.51 -7.57 -0.74
CA MET A 287 0.98 -8.48 0.31
C MET A 287 2.37 -8.13 0.87
N GLY A 288 3.05 -7.10 0.36
CA GLY A 288 4.43 -6.76 0.77
C GLY A 288 5.48 -7.82 0.41
N CYS A 289 5.19 -8.66 -0.59
CA CYS A 289 5.98 -9.82 -0.99
C CYS A 289 6.96 -9.55 -2.14
N GLY A 290 7.22 -8.27 -2.45
CA GLY A 290 8.09 -7.85 -3.53
C GLY A 290 7.38 -7.90 -4.89
N ASP A 291 8.14 -8.18 -5.94
CA ASP A 291 7.63 -8.23 -7.32
C ASP A 291 6.99 -9.59 -7.63
N ALA A 292 6.06 -9.61 -8.60
CA ALA A 292 5.54 -10.86 -9.12
C ALA A 292 6.58 -11.58 -9.99
N VAL A 293 6.81 -12.85 -9.66
CA VAL A 293 7.65 -13.77 -10.45
C VAL A 293 6.78 -14.62 -11.37
N GLN A 294 5.60 -15.01 -10.90
CA GLN A 294 4.70 -15.89 -11.64
C GLN A 294 3.23 -15.59 -11.35
N ALA A 295 2.43 -15.55 -12.41
CA ALA A 295 0.98 -15.63 -12.39
C ALA A 295 0.57 -17.06 -12.79
N THR A 296 -0.30 -17.70 -12.02
CA THR A 296 -0.69 -19.11 -12.24
C THR A 296 -2.20 -19.27 -12.23
N GLY A 297 -2.74 -20.24 -12.98
CA GLY A 297 -4.12 -20.70 -12.88
C GLY A 297 -4.17 -22.17 -12.46
N GLY A 298 -4.87 -22.50 -11.38
CA GLY A 298 -5.08 -23.87 -10.88
C GLY A 298 -3.86 -24.56 -10.26
N ALA A 299 -2.72 -23.86 -10.10
CA ALA A 299 -1.46 -24.46 -9.64
C ALA A 299 -1.43 -24.80 -8.13
N PHE A 300 -2.24 -24.12 -7.32
CA PHE A 300 -2.27 -24.26 -5.86
C PHE A 300 -3.48 -25.07 -5.35
N GLY A 301 -4.10 -25.85 -6.24
CA GLY A 301 -5.31 -26.61 -5.94
C GLY A 301 -6.58 -25.80 -6.20
N ARG A 302 -7.73 -26.43 -5.91
CA ARG A 302 -9.05 -25.83 -6.04
C ARG A 302 -9.41 -25.12 -4.74
N GLY A 303 -9.79 -23.85 -4.83
CA GLY A 303 -10.31 -23.12 -3.69
C GLY A 303 -11.69 -23.61 -3.25
N ILE A 304 -12.19 -22.96 -2.20
CA ILE A 304 -13.48 -23.25 -1.58
C ILE A 304 -14.26 -21.95 -1.51
N GLY A 305 -15.56 -22.02 -1.81
CA GLY A 305 -16.49 -20.91 -1.63
C GLY A 305 -16.82 -20.23 -2.96
N PRO A 306 -17.23 -18.96 -2.94
CA PRO A 306 -17.54 -18.21 -4.15
C PRO A 306 -16.28 -17.85 -4.94
N ILE A 307 -16.45 -17.62 -6.24
CA ILE A 307 -15.47 -16.92 -7.07
C ILE A 307 -15.90 -15.45 -7.09
N TRP A 308 -15.13 -14.57 -6.46
CA TRP A 308 -15.51 -13.17 -6.30
C TRP A 308 -15.23 -12.31 -7.52
N MET A 309 -14.16 -12.65 -8.24
CA MET A 309 -13.63 -11.81 -9.31
C MET A 309 -13.24 -12.68 -10.50
N THR A 310 -13.51 -12.17 -11.70
CA THR A 310 -13.09 -12.73 -12.98
C THR A 310 -12.70 -11.60 -13.90
N LEU A 311 -11.91 -11.89 -14.94
CA LEU A 311 -11.47 -10.88 -15.90
C LEU A 311 -10.82 -9.69 -15.20
N VAL A 312 -9.98 -9.96 -14.20
CA VAL A 312 -9.15 -8.93 -13.59
C VAL A 312 -8.18 -8.43 -14.65
N ASP A 313 -8.12 -7.12 -14.83
CA ASP A 313 -7.30 -6.42 -15.81
C ASP A 313 -6.66 -5.21 -15.12
N CYS A 314 -5.54 -5.47 -14.46
CA CYS A 314 -4.72 -4.46 -13.80
C CYS A 314 -3.70 -3.85 -14.78
N VAL A 315 -3.47 -2.54 -14.67
CA VAL A 315 -2.35 -1.85 -15.32
C VAL A 315 -1.02 -2.23 -14.65
N GLY A 316 -1.06 -2.67 -13.39
CA GLY A 316 0.08 -3.00 -12.55
C GLY A 316 0.57 -1.84 -11.69
N SER A 317 -0.10 -0.68 -11.73
CA SER A 317 0.19 0.52 -10.90
C SER A 317 -0.74 0.67 -9.70
N GLU A 318 -1.79 -0.14 -9.63
CA GLU A 318 -2.85 -0.13 -8.63
C GLU A 318 -2.35 -0.51 -7.24
N SER A 319 -2.86 0.14 -6.21
CA SER A 319 -2.44 -0.17 -4.83
C SER A 319 -3.13 -1.40 -4.22
N SER A 320 -4.19 -1.90 -4.85
CA SER A 320 -4.98 -3.06 -4.39
C SER A 320 -5.73 -3.68 -5.56
N LEU A 321 -5.98 -4.99 -5.48
CA LEU A 321 -6.64 -5.78 -6.53
C LEU A 321 -8.03 -5.25 -6.90
N ILE A 322 -8.75 -4.60 -5.97
CA ILE A 322 -10.09 -4.03 -6.24
C ILE A 322 -10.05 -2.77 -7.11
N GLN A 323 -8.89 -2.14 -7.29
CA GLN A 323 -8.74 -0.94 -8.13
C GLN A 323 -8.56 -1.27 -9.61
N CYS A 324 -8.28 -2.53 -9.94
CA CYS A 324 -8.13 -2.97 -11.32
C CYS A 324 -9.48 -2.94 -12.04
N SER A 325 -9.45 -2.94 -13.37
CA SER A 325 -10.68 -3.14 -14.14
C SER A 325 -11.11 -4.59 -13.98
N LEU A 326 -12.37 -4.86 -13.63
CA LEU A 326 -12.86 -6.23 -13.49
C LEU A 326 -14.35 -6.35 -13.83
N ASP A 327 -14.77 -7.54 -14.24
CA ASP A 327 -16.18 -7.92 -14.27
C ASP A 327 -16.55 -8.49 -12.90
N ARG A 328 -17.24 -7.71 -12.07
CA ARG A 328 -17.69 -8.18 -10.76
C ARG A 328 -18.97 -9.02 -10.92
N TRP A 329 -19.11 -10.01 -10.05
CA TRP A 329 -20.40 -10.62 -9.71
C TRP A 329 -21.07 -11.44 -10.82
N LEU A 330 -20.38 -12.46 -11.32
CA LEU A 330 -21.07 -13.57 -12.00
C LEU A 330 -21.23 -14.74 -11.01
N PRO A 331 -22.45 -15.02 -10.50
CA PRO A 331 -22.76 -16.32 -9.89
C PRO A 331 -22.72 -17.47 -10.92
N ASN A 332 -22.54 -17.16 -12.20
CA ASN A 332 -22.73 -18.08 -13.31
C ASN A 332 -21.42 -18.78 -13.69
N HIS A 333 -21.20 -19.93 -13.06
CA HIS A 333 -20.61 -21.13 -13.68
C HIS A 333 -19.12 -21.13 -14.04
N VAL A 334 -18.26 -20.52 -13.23
CA VAL A 334 -16.85 -20.91 -13.25
C VAL A 334 -16.61 -21.94 -12.15
N ASN A 335 -15.94 -23.03 -12.50
CA ASN A 335 -15.49 -24.03 -11.54
C ASN A 335 -14.10 -23.62 -11.02
N HIS A 336 -13.73 -24.05 -9.82
CA HIS A 336 -12.41 -23.81 -9.22
C HIS A 336 -11.23 -24.48 -9.96
N LEU A 337 -11.39 -24.90 -11.23
CA LEU A 337 -10.30 -25.51 -12.00
C LEU A 337 -9.18 -24.51 -12.27
N ASN A 338 -9.56 -23.25 -12.50
CA ASN A 338 -8.66 -22.18 -12.91
C ASN A 338 -8.62 -21.07 -11.87
N ASP A 339 -8.51 -21.39 -10.57
CA ASP A 339 -8.33 -20.32 -9.60
C ASP A 339 -6.93 -19.67 -9.74
N ALA A 340 -6.89 -18.35 -9.65
CA ALA A 340 -5.68 -17.55 -9.79
C ALA A 340 -4.74 -17.71 -8.60
N GLY A 341 -3.45 -17.80 -8.88
CA GLY A 341 -2.37 -17.89 -7.90
C GLY A 341 -1.18 -17.03 -8.28
N VAL A 342 -0.32 -16.76 -7.31
CA VAL A 342 0.90 -15.95 -7.48
C VAL A 342 2.12 -16.57 -6.83
N VAL A 343 3.30 -16.23 -7.36
CA VAL A 343 4.59 -16.41 -6.70
C VAL A 343 5.33 -15.08 -6.77
N CYS A 344 5.72 -14.55 -5.61
CA CYS A 344 6.41 -13.26 -5.50
C CYS A 344 7.92 -13.42 -5.23
N THR A 345 8.72 -12.36 -5.38
CA THR A 345 10.19 -12.43 -5.21
C THR A 345 10.63 -12.71 -3.79
N HIS A 346 9.86 -12.30 -2.78
CA HIS A 346 10.11 -12.66 -1.38
C HIS A 346 9.60 -14.06 -1.01
N SER A 347 9.02 -14.80 -1.96
CA SER A 347 8.87 -16.24 -1.79
C SER A 347 10.26 -16.87 -1.72
N SER A 348 10.41 -17.86 -0.86
CA SER A 348 11.62 -18.67 -0.76
C SER A 348 11.76 -19.53 -2.03
N SER A 349 12.16 -18.92 -3.15
CA SER A 349 12.31 -19.61 -4.42
C SER A 349 13.70 -19.39 -5.03
N PHE A 350 14.32 -20.50 -5.41
CA PHE A 350 15.34 -20.59 -6.43
C PHE A 350 14.84 -21.66 -7.39
N SER A 351 14.49 -21.29 -8.62
CA SER A 351 14.17 -22.26 -9.67
C SER A 351 15.43 -22.61 -10.45
N ILE A 352 15.62 -23.89 -10.74
CA ILE A 352 16.68 -24.37 -11.63
C ILE A 352 15.97 -25.15 -12.72
N SER A 353 15.90 -24.55 -13.92
CA SER A 353 15.53 -25.26 -15.12
C SER A 353 16.79 -25.88 -15.74
N SER A 354 16.77 -27.19 -15.96
CA SER A 354 17.73 -27.85 -16.85
C SER A 354 16.96 -28.61 -17.92
N THR A 355 17.40 -28.51 -19.18
CA THR A 355 16.74 -29.11 -20.35
C THR A 355 17.24 -30.52 -20.68
N GLN A 356 18.10 -31.08 -19.83
CA GLN A 356 18.61 -32.44 -19.95
C GLN A 356 18.68 -33.08 -18.57
N ASP A 357 18.49 -34.41 -18.50
CA ASP A 357 18.77 -35.30 -17.36
C ASP A 357 20.21 -35.06 -16.85
N SER A 358 20.39 -33.97 -16.10
CA SER A 358 21.68 -33.43 -15.74
C SER A 358 21.62 -32.97 -14.31
N SER A 359 22.67 -33.29 -13.58
CA SER A 359 22.79 -32.95 -12.20
C SER A 359 23.25 -31.50 -12.07
N VAL A 360 22.45 -30.66 -11.43
CA VAL A 360 22.83 -29.27 -11.17
C VAL A 360 23.45 -29.17 -9.78
N LYS A 361 24.70 -28.69 -9.72
CA LYS A 361 25.37 -28.38 -8.45
C LYS A 361 24.94 -27.02 -7.94
N VAL A 362 24.10 -27.02 -6.91
CA VAL A 362 23.62 -25.81 -6.23
C VAL A 362 24.52 -25.50 -5.06
N LEU A 363 25.07 -24.29 -5.00
CA LEU A 363 25.80 -23.80 -3.83
C LEU A 363 24.81 -23.18 -2.83
N LEU A 364 24.44 -23.93 -1.80
CA LEU A 364 23.71 -23.37 -0.67
C LEU A 364 24.66 -22.50 0.16
N ARG A 365 24.30 -21.22 0.39
CA ARG A 365 24.97 -20.33 1.35
C ARG A 365 24.00 -20.00 2.50
N ILE A 366 24.18 -20.66 3.64
CA ILE A 366 23.41 -20.33 4.85
C ILE A 366 24.20 -19.29 5.64
N LYS A 367 23.58 -18.12 5.90
CA LYS A 367 24.14 -17.08 6.77
C LYS A 367 23.45 -17.11 8.12
N VAL A 368 24.22 -17.29 9.19
CA VAL A 368 23.69 -17.21 10.56
C VAL A 368 24.20 -15.93 11.21
N LYS A 369 23.29 -15.04 11.64
CA LYS A 369 23.62 -13.90 12.50
C LYS A 369 23.77 -14.42 13.94
N THR A 370 24.89 -14.10 14.58
CA THR A 370 25.21 -14.55 15.94
C THR A 370 25.53 -13.36 16.84
N ASP A 371 25.32 -13.49 18.15
CA ASP A 371 25.68 -12.45 19.10
C ASP A 371 27.21 -12.31 19.27
N ALA A 372 27.67 -11.19 19.83
CA ALA A 372 29.09 -10.86 19.95
C ALA A 372 29.91 -11.86 20.81
N ARG A 373 29.27 -12.60 21.72
CA ARG A 373 29.90 -13.62 22.58
C ARG A 373 30.03 -14.98 21.89
N PHE A 374 29.45 -15.13 20.70
CA PHE A 374 29.53 -16.38 19.95
C PHE A 374 31.00 -16.72 19.63
N ASN A 375 31.47 -17.82 20.23
CA ASN A 375 32.76 -18.41 19.91
C ASN A 375 32.57 -19.65 19.03
N PRO A 376 32.86 -19.56 17.73
CA PRO A 376 32.74 -20.68 16.79
C PRO A 376 33.83 -21.74 16.95
N ASN A 377 34.98 -21.40 17.54
CA ASN A 377 36.02 -22.39 17.88
C ASN A 377 35.70 -23.14 19.17
N ASN A 378 34.62 -22.79 19.87
CA ASN A 378 34.16 -23.57 21.02
C ASN A 378 33.76 -24.98 20.54
N PRO A 379 34.35 -26.06 21.09
CA PRO A 379 34.00 -27.43 20.73
C PRO A 379 32.50 -27.72 20.82
N LYS A 380 31.78 -27.09 21.76
CA LYS A 380 30.32 -27.20 21.87
C LYS A 380 29.57 -26.55 20.70
N THR A 381 30.10 -25.47 20.14
CA THR A 381 29.51 -24.81 18.97
C THR A 381 29.73 -25.65 17.73
N LEU A 382 30.95 -26.18 17.55
CA LEU A 382 31.27 -27.11 16.47
C LEU A 382 30.39 -28.37 16.53
N SER A 383 30.19 -28.95 17.72
CA SER A 383 29.31 -30.12 17.87
C SER A 383 27.86 -29.81 17.50
N LYS A 384 27.34 -28.63 17.86
CA LYS A 384 25.99 -28.19 17.46
C LYS A 384 25.86 -28.00 15.95
N ILE A 385 26.88 -27.41 15.30
CA ILE A 385 26.90 -27.28 13.84
C ILE A 385 26.92 -28.67 13.18
N THR A 386 27.71 -29.61 13.70
CA THR A 386 27.73 -31.00 13.23
C THR A 386 26.41 -31.74 13.49
N GLU A 387 25.72 -31.46 14.61
CA GLU A 387 24.40 -32.03 14.88
C GLU A 387 23.34 -31.48 13.91
N MET A 388 23.37 -30.17 13.63
CA MET A 388 22.55 -29.57 12.58
C MET A 388 22.83 -30.18 11.21
N GLN A 389 24.10 -30.52 10.87
CA GLN A 389 24.42 -31.24 9.62
C GLN A 389 23.70 -32.60 9.55
N LYS A 390 23.70 -33.36 10.64
CA LYS A 390 22.99 -34.65 10.69
C LYS A 390 21.49 -34.47 10.50
N LYS A 391 20.88 -33.48 11.16
CA LYS A 391 19.45 -33.18 11.05
C LYS A 391 19.05 -32.70 9.65
N LEU A 392 19.88 -31.88 9.00
CA LEU A 392 19.65 -31.35 7.66
C LEU A 392 20.09 -32.31 6.54
N GLN A 393 20.61 -33.50 6.86
CA GLN A 393 21.18 -34.45 5.90
C GLN A 393 22.21 -33.80 4.95
N ILE A 394 23.10 -32.99 5.52
CA ILE A 394 24.16 -32.29 4.78
C ILE A 394 25.46 -33.10 4.82
N SER A 395 25.73 -33.89 3.77
CA SER A 395 27.07 -34.46 3.49
C SER A 395 27.98 -33.41 2.82
N GLY A 396 29.24 -33.29 3.26
CA GLY A 396 30.24 -32.36 2.69
C GLY A 396 31.01 -31.53 3.73
N SER A 397 32.08 -30.87 3.27
CA SER A 397 32.92 -29.98 4.08
C SER A 397 32.40 -28.54 4.08
N PHE A 398 32.37 -27.87 5.25
CA PHE A 398 32.10 -26.43 5.35
C PHE A 398 33.41 -25.63 5.33
N SER A 399 33.33 -24.35 4.96
CA SER A 399 34.40 -23.37 5.19
C SER A 399 33.81 -22.21 5.99
N LEU A 400 34.40 -21.87 7.14
CA LEU A 400 34.02 -20.65 7.85
C LEU A 400 34.78 -19.47 7.25
N THR A 401 34.06 -18.40 6.90
CA THR A 401 34.66 -17.13 6.45
C THR A 401 34.12 -15.99 7.28
N TRP A 402 35.00 -15.11 7.76
CA TRP A 402 34.68 -14.00 8.66
C TRP A 402 34.47 -12.70 7.90
N LYS A 403 33.47 -11.92 8.32
CA LYS A 403 33.39 -10.49 8.01
C LYS A 403 33.05 -9.74 9.29
N THR A 404 33.84 -8.73 9.60
CA THR A 404 33.51 -7.72 10.62
C THR A 404 32.90 -6.54 9.87
N GLN A 405 31.67 -6.15 10.21
CA GLN A 405 31.02 -4.99 9.60
C GLN A 405 31.32 -3.72 10.40
N GLU A 406 31.46 -2.58 9.73
CA GLU A 406 31.63 -1.26 10.32
C GLU A 406 30.38 -0.83 11.11
N GLY A 407 30.57 -0.08 12.20
CA GLY A 407 29.49 0.39 13.08
C GLY A 407 29.43 -0.23 14.48
N GLY A 408 30.53 -0.83 14.98
CA GLY A 408 30.67 -1.20 16.40
C GLY A 408 29.92 -2.46 16.86
N LYS A 409 29.06 -3.07 16.03
CA LYS A 409 28.45 -4.39 16.30
C LYS A 409 29.25 -5.49 15.60
N VAL A 410 30.04 -6.25 16.36
CA VAL A 410 30.76 -7.43 15.84
C VAL A 410 29.76 -8.57 15.67
N PHE A 411 29.27 -8.79 14.45
CA PHE A 411 28.58 -10.02 14.07
C PHE A 411 29.58 -10.96 13.40
N LYS A 412 29.61 -12.23 13.81
CA LYS A 412 30.37 -13.26 13.10
C LYS A 412 29.44 -13.96 12.12
N GLU A 413 29.70 -13.78 10.83
CA GLU A 413 29.02 -14.50 9.76
C GLU A 413 29.60 -15.93 9.66
N VAL A 414 28.75 -16.95 9.83
CA VAL A 414 29.11 -18.34 9.50
C VAL A 414 28.42 -18.66 8.18
N ALA A 415 29.21 -18.88 7.12
CA ALA A 415 28.72 -19.28 5.81
C ALA A 415 28.85 -20.80 5.65
N LEU A 416 27.74 -21.54 5.69
CA LEU A 416 27.77 -22.96 5.32
C LEU A 416 27.66 -23.06 3.80
N LYS A 417 28.68 -23.65 3.15
CA LYS A 417 28.70 -23.93 1.72
C LYS A 417 28.51 -25.43 1.51
N LYS A 418 27.44 -25.84 0.82
CA LYS A 418 27.22 -27.23 0.37
C LYS A 418 26.91 -27.22 -1.12
N ASN A 419 27.57 -28.08 -1.88
CA ASN A 419 27.12 -28.44 -3.22
C ASN A 419 26.00 -29.47 -3.06
N VAL A 420 24.76 -29.11 -3.38
CA VAL A 420 23.67 -30.07 -3.55
C VAL A 420 23.63 -30.44 -5.00
N GLU A 421 23.70 -31.72 -5.29
CA GLU A 421 23.49 -32.25 -6.62
C GLU A 421 22.00 -32.55 -6.77
N VAL A 422 21.29 -31.73 -7.53
CA VAL A 422 19.87 -31.92 -7.82
C VAL A 422 19.78 -32.64 -9.17
N THR A 423 19.29 -33.87 -9.16
CA THR A 423 18.98 -34.62 -10.37
C THR A 423 17.56 -34.26 -10.80
N CYS A 424 17.42 -33.57 -11.92
CA CYS A 424 16.11 -33.30 -12.52
C CYS A 424 15.77 -34.48 -13.42
N HIS A 425 14.72 -35.23 -13.09
CA HIS A 425 14.16 -36.32 -13.91
C HIS A 425 13.09 -35.80 -14.86
#